data_AF-A0A7V9U4Q5-F1
#
_entry.id   AF-A0A7V9U4Q5-F1
#
_cell.length_a   1.000
_cell.length_b   1.000
_cell.length_c   1.000
_cell.angle_alpha   90.00
_cell.angle_beta   90.00
_cell.angle_gamma   90.00
#
_symmetry.space_group_name_H-M   'P 1'
#
loop_
_entity.id
_entity.type
_entity.pdbx_description
1 polymer ?
#
loop_
_entity_poly.entity_id
_entity_poly.type
_entity_poly.pdbx_seq_one_letter_code
_entity_poly.pdbx_strand_id
1 'polypeptide(L)'
;MPKGSVPFYSFNAGIVSRYALARTDMTKLRLAGEIQTNLLPQILGPAIFRPGTAFEAGSTLGDAVARIVAFIFNTATKAKLEFTALKMRVVVDGAVVTRPSVIAQTVNGSFTVDVASWVDADEAGAVSAWVAGGYLGLTGTGSNYAIRTQQVTVTAPYFNIEHALRIVVQRGPVYLKVGSTSGGGEYISQSFLGTGEHSLAFTPTGDFHISISATSPVLRLVSAITVESAVPVELPTPWDGADMLV
;
A
#
# COMPACT_ATOMS: atom_id res chain seq x y z
N MET A 1 -18.06 -49.10 -43.38
CA MET A 1 -18.87 -48.44 -42.33
C MET A 1 -19.94 -47.61 -43.02
N PRO A 2 -21.24 -47.77 -42.69
CA PRO A 2 -22.27 -46.91 -43.25
C PRO A 2 -22.06 -45.48 -42.74
N LYS A 3 -22.16 -44.49 -43.65
CA LYS A 3 -22.16 -43.06 -43.28
C LYS A 3 -23.48 -42.75 -42.59
N GLY A 4 -23.47 -42.71 -41.25
CA GLY A 4 -24.59 -42.21 -40.47
C GLY A 4 -24.56 -40.69 -40.41
N SER A 5 -25.58 -40.01 -40.95
CA SER A 5 -25.79 -38.59 -40.70
C SER A 5 -26.35 -38.40 -39.29
N VAL A 6 -25.49 -38.11 -38.33
CA VAL A 6 -25.90 -37.82 -36.95
C VAL A 6 -26.25 -36.33 -36.87
N PRO A 7 -27.48 -35.96 -36.47
CA PRO A 7 -27.83 -34.55 -36.32
C PRO A 7 -27.06 -33.94 -35.15
N PHE A 8 -26.31 -32.87 -35.42
CA PHE A 8 -25.71 -32.03 -34.39
C PHE A 8 -26.71 -30.95 -33.97
N TYR A 9 -27.09 -30.92 -32.70
CA TYR A 9 -27.89 -29.84 -32.14
C TYR A 9 -27.04 -28.56 -32.04
N SER A 10 -27.54 -27.45 -32.59
CA SER A 10 -26.93 -26.13 -32.35
C SER A 10 -27.67 -25.43 -31.21
N PHE A 11 -27.01 -25.23 -30.08
CA PHE A 11 -27.57 -24.55 -28.90
C PHE A 11 -27.43 -23.02 -28.94
N ASN A 12 -27.17 -22.44 -30.11
CA ASN A 12 -26.92 -21.00 -30.30
C ASN A 12 -28.19 -20.17 -30.54
N ALA A 13 -29.33 -20.57 -29.96
CA ALA A 13 -30.57 -19.81 -30.07
C ALA A 13 -30.58 -18.70 -29.01
N GLY A 14 -30.31 -17.46 -29.45
CA GLY A 14 -30.30 -16.27 -28.61
C GLY A 14 -31.70 -15.79 -28.21
N ILE A 15 -31.84 -14.48 -27.98
CA ILE A 15 -33.11 -13.85 -27.63
C ILE A 15 -34.04 -13.80 -28.84
N VAL A 16 -35.29 -14.22 -28.67
CA VAL A 16 -36.37 -14.05 -29.65
C VAL A 16 -37.39 -13.01 -29.17
N SER A 17 -37.91 -12.21 -30.11
CA SER A 17 -39.00 -11.27 -29.83
C SER A 17 -40.26 -12.00 -29.32
N ARG A 18 -40.94 -11.40 -28.34
CA ARG A 18 -42.24 -11.86 -27.82
C ARG A 18 -43.28 -12.16 -28.91
N TYR A 19 -43.22 -11.46 -30.05
CA TYR A 19 -44.16 -11.64 -31.15
C TYR A 19 -43.97 -12.95 -31.93
N ALA A 20 -42.82 -13.60 -31.78
CA ALA A 20 -42.51 -14.85 -32.45
C ALA A 20 -42.71 -16.07 -31.54
N LEU A 21 -43.17 -15.91 -30.29
CA LEU A 21 -43.39 -17.04 -29.36
C LEU A 21 -44.38 -18.09 -29.88
N ALA A 22 -45.37 -17.66 -30.67
CA ALA A 22 -46.40 -18.54 -31.24
C ALA A 22 -45.97 -19.20 -32.57
N ARG A 23 -44.79 -18.88 -33.10
CA ARG A 23 -44.31 -19.41 -34.39
C ARG A 23 -43.85 -20.86 -34.22
N THR A 24 -44.59 -21.79 -34.82
CA THR A 24 -44.30 -23.24 -34.80
C THR A 24 -43.57 -23.72 -36.05
N ASP A 25 -43.50 -22.89 -37.09
CA ASP A 25 -42.84 -23.14 -38.37
C ASP A 25 -41.31 -23.04 -38.28
N MET A 26 -40.79 -22.36 -37.25
CA MET A 26 -39.35 -22.18 -37.04
C MET A 26 -38.82 -23.11 -35.95
N THR A 27 -38.22 -24.23 -36.35
CA THR A 27 -37.70 -25.26 -35.43
C THR A 27 -36.68 -24.71 -34.40
N LYS A 28 -35.92 -23.68 -34.76
CA LYS A 28 -34.92 -23.04 -33.86
C LYS A 28 -35.55 -22.32 -32.66
N LEU A 29 -36.81 -21.90 -32.74
CA LEU A 29 -37.47 -21.19 -31.64
C LEU A 29 -37.67 -22.05 -30.39
N ARG A 30 -37.65 -23.38 -30.55
CA ARG A 30 -37.70 -24.33 -29.43
C ARG A 30 -36.52 -24.22 -28.46
N LEU A 31 -35.41 -23.62 -28.90
CA LEU A 31 -34.18 -23.46 -28.11
C LEU A 31 -33.94 -21.99 -27.71
N ALA A 32 -34.77 -21.06 -28.18
CA ALA A 32 -34.62 -19.62 -27.93
C ALA A 32 -35.33 -19.20 -26.64
N GLY A 33 -34.86 -18.12 -26.01
CA GLY A 33 -35.52 -17.51 -24.86
C GLY A 33 -36.09 -16.13 -25.20
N GLU A 34 -37.20 -15.73 -24.59
CA GLU A 34 -37.69 -14.33 -24.68
C GLU A 34 -36.80 -13.38 -23.85
N ILE A 35 -36.27 -13.85 -22.72
CA ILE A 35 -35.47 -13.06 -21.79
C ILE A 35 -34.21 -13.86 -21.43
N GLN A 36 -33.04 -13.23 -21.62
CA GLN A 36 -31.75 -13.75 -21.16
C GLN A 36 -31.04 -12.62 -20.40
N THR A 37 -31.09 -12.65 -19.07
CA THR A 37 -30.51 -11.60 -18.22
C THR A 37 -29.27 -12.13 -17.51
N ASN A 38 -28.20 -11.34 -17.50
CA ASN A 38 -26.96 -11.66 -16.79
C ASN A 38 -26.32 -13.01 -17.22
N LEU A 39 -26.47 -13.38 -18.50
CA LEU A 39 -25.90 -14.58 -19.09
C LEU A 39 -24.76 -14.21 -20.06
N LEU A 40 -23.70 -15.03 -20.08
CA LEU A 40 -22.57 -14.93 -21.00
C LEU A 40 -22.54 -16.20 -21.87
N PRO A 41 -22.86 -16.11 -23.18
CA PRO A 41 -22.85 -17.26 -24.07
C PRO A 41 -21.42 -17.71 -24.37
N GLN A 42 -21.17 -19.02 -24.29
CA GLN A 42 -19.90 -19.62 -24.69
C GLN A 42 -19.94 -20.04 -26.16
N ILE A 43 -18.77 -20.14 -26.79
CA ILE A 43 -18.61 -20.51 -28.21
C ILE A 43 -19.26 -21.87 -28.51
N LEU A 44 -19.25 -22.80 -27.55
CA LEU A 44 -19.81 -24.14 -27.69
C LEU A 44 -21.33 -24.22 -27.42
N GLY A 45 -21.99 -23.10 -27.13
CA GLY A 45 -23.43 -23.01 -26.91
C GLY A 45 -23.92 -22.79 -25.47
N PRO A 46 -23.31 -23.31 -24.38
CA PRO A 46 -23.85 -23.07 -23.04
C PRO A 46 -23.70 -21.60 -22.65
N ALA A 47 -24.67 -21.06 -21.92
CA ALA A 47 -24.55 -19.77 -21.28
C ALA A 47 -24.25 -19.97 -19.80
N ILE A 48 -23.29 -19.21 -19.27
CA ILE A 48 -23.02 -19.14 -17.84
C ILE A 48 -23.59 -17.84 -17.28
N PHE A 49 -23.93 -17.79 -15.99
CA PHE A 49 -24.15 -16.50 -15.35
C PHE A 49 -22.88 -15.66 -15.48
N ARG A 50 -23.02 -14.40 -15.91
CA ARG A 50 -21.90 -13.47 -15.93
C ARG A 50 -21.40 -13.36 -14.49
N PRO A 51 -20.10 -13.60 -14.25
CA PRO A 51 -19.52 -13.40 -12.93
C PRO A 51 -19.86 -12.01 -12.41
N GLY A 52 -20.28 -11.92 -11.15
CA GLY A 52 -20.56 -10.63 -10.53
C GLY A 52 -19.33 -9.74 -10.56
N THR A 53 -19.51 -8.46 -10.89
CA THR A 53 -18.49 -7.43 -10.67
C THR A 53 -18.79 -6.79 -9.32
N ALA A 54 -17.82 -6.77 -8.42
CA ALA A 54 -17.91 -5.96 -7.22
C ALA A 54 -17.29 -4.59 -7.48
N PHE A 55 -17.91 -3.54 -6.94
CA PHE A 55 -17.31 -2.21 -6.91
C PHE A 55 -16.38 -2.15 -5.69
N GLU A 56 -15.10 -1.96 -5.95
CA GLU A 56 -14.03 -2.20 -5.00
C GLU A 56 -13.14 -0.96 -4.99
N ALA A 57 -12.81 -0.43 -3.81
CA ALA A 57 -11.96 0.75 -3.58
C ALA A 57 -12.58 2.13 -3.83
N GLY A 58 -13.82 2.25 -4.31
CA GLY A 58 -14.36 3.57 -4.66
C GLY A 58 -13.74 4.09 -5.96
N SER A 59 -13.18 5.31 -5.92
CA SER A 59 -12.35 5.85 -6.99
C SER A 59 -10.87 5.51 -6.81
N THR A 60 -10.17 5.37 -7.94
CA THR A 60 -8.71 5.32 -7.98
C THR A 60 -8.13 6.64 -7.47
N LEU A 61 -6.84 6.67 -7.11
CA LEU A 61 -6.21 7.88 -6.59
C LEU A 61 -6.38 9.04 -7.58
N GLY A 62 -7.17 10.04 -7.20
CA GLY A 62 -7.49 11.20 -8.04
C GLY A 62 -8.23 10.88 -9.33
N ASP A 63 -9.01 9.78 -9.37
CA ASP A 63 -9.66 9.26 -10.58
C ASP A 63 -8.68 8.99 -11.74
N ALA A 64 -7.41 8.76 -11.41
CA ALA A 64 -6.36 8.49 -12.38
C ALA A 64 -6.46 7.06 -12.96
N VAL A 65 -5.81 6.86 -14.10
CA VAL A 65 -5.58 5.52 -14.64
C VAL A 65 -4.79 4.72 -13.62
N ALA A 66 -5.32 3.55 -13.27
CA ALA A 66 -4.72 2.68 -12.27
C ALA A 66 -4.60 1.24 -12.75
N ARG A 67 -3.55 0.57 -12.28
CA ARG A 67 -3.37 -0.88 -12.41
C ARG A 67 -3.56 -1.52 -11.05
N ILE A 68 -4.52 -2.43 -10.93
CA ILE A 68 -4.81 -3.12 -9.67
C ILE A 68 -4.24 -4.54 -9.74
N VAL A 69 -3.33 -4.86 -8.81
CA VAL A 69 -2.71 -6.18 -8.68
C VAL A 69 -3.23 -6.85 -7.42
N ALA A 70 -3.72 -8.08 -7.54
CA ALA A 70 -4.16 -8.86 -6.38
C ALA A 70 -2.95 -9.32 -5.56
N PHE A 71 -2.97 -9.05 -4.25
CA PHE A 71 -2.05 -9.61 -3.28
C PHE A 71 -2.79 -10.65 -2.45
N ILE A 72 -2.52 -11.93 -2.71
CA ILE A 72 -3.19 -13.04 -2.06
C ILE A 72 -2.17 -13.73 -1.16
N PHE A 73 -2.28 -13.50 0.15
CA PHE A 73 -1.48 -14.24 1.11
C PHE A 73 -2.12 -15.62 1.37
N ASN A 74 -3.42 -15.65 1.62
CA ASN A 74 -4.21 -16.89 1.70
C ASN A 74 -5.70 -16.61 1.37
N THR A 75 -6.58 -17.59 1.61
CA THR A 75 -8.01 -17.45 1.31
C THR A 75 -8.73 -16.42 2.18
N ALA A 76 -8.25 -16.17 3.39
CA ALA A 76 -8.81 -15.23 4.36
C ALA A 76 -8.13 -13.85 4.32
N THR A 77 -6.86 -13.79 3.94
CA THR A 77 -6.05 -12.57 3.91
C THR A 77 -5.70 -12.23 2.47
N LYS A 78 -6.48 -11.30 1.91
CA LYS A 78 -6.30 -10.78 0.56
C LYS A 78 -6.31 -9.26 0.62
N ALA A 79 -5.43 -8.66 -0.17
CA ALA A 79 -5.41 -7.24 -0.42
C ALA A 79 -5.33 -7.00 -1.94
N LYS A 80 -5.56 -5.76 -2.34
CA LYS A 80 -5.30 -5.29 -3.69
C LYS A 80 -4.29 -4.15 -3.58
N LEU A 81 -3.30 -4.19 -4.46
CA LEU A 81 -2.33 -3.13 -4.62
C LEU A 81 -2.81 -2.29 -5.79
N GLU A 82 -3.26 -1.07 -5.51
CA GLU A 82 -3.64 -0.09 -6.52
C GLU A 82 -2.41 0.74 -6.87
N PHE A 83 -1.95 0.60 -8.11
CA PHE A 83 -0.89 1.42 -8.67
C PHE A 83 -1.49 2.54 -9.49
N THR A 84 -1.06 3.76 -9.23
CA THR A 84 -1.23 4.92 -10.09
C THR A 84 0.15 5.49 -10.40
N ALA A 85 0.24 6.53 -11.24
CA ALA A 85 1.52 7.13 -11.57
C ALA A 85 2.32 7.50 -10.31
N LEU A 86 3.49 6.87 -10.14
CA LEU A 86 4.46 7.05 -9.06
C LEU A 86 3.96 6.69 -7.65
N LYS A 87 2.78 6.09 -7.51
CA LYS A 87 2.17 5.80 -6.20
C LYS A 87 1.52 4.42 -6.16
N MET A 88 1.60 3.78 -5.00
CA MET A 88 0.86 2.57 -4.68
C MET A 88 0.07 2.77 -3.39
N ARG A 89 -1.20 2.34 -3.41
CA ARG A 89 -2.08 2.25 -2.24
C ARG A 89 -2.48 0.81 -1.99
N VAL A 90 -2.68 0.49 -0.71
CA VAL A 90 -3.20 -0.83 -0.31
C VAL A 90 -4.70 -0.71 -0.10
N VAL A 91 -5.46 -1.63 -0.70
CA VAL A 91 -6.91 -1.75 -0.55
C VAL A 91 -7.24 -3.09 0.08
N VAL A 92 -8.02 -3.08 1.16
CA VAL A 92 -8.50 -4.27 1.88
C VAL A 92 -10.00 -4.15 2.02
N ASP A 93 -10.73 -5.24 1.74
CA ASP A 93 -12.20 -5.30 1.83
C ASP A 93 -12.93 -4.13 1.15
N GLY A 94 -12.43 -3.70 -0.01
CA GLY A 94 -13.03 -2.62 -0.81
C GLY A 94 -12.74 -1.21 -0.30
N ALA A 95 -11.90 -1.02 0.72
CA ALA A 95 -11.50 0.28 1.25
C ALA A 95 -9.98 0.49 1.21
N VAL A 96 -9.55 1.73 0.92
CA VAL A 96 -8.14 2.11 1.01
C VAL A 96 -7.71 2.06 2.47
N VAL A 97 -6.56 1.44 2.74
CA VAL A 97 -5.95 1.42 4.07
C VAL A 97 -5.55 2.84 4.46
N THR A 98 -6.05 3.30 5.60
CA THR A 98 -5.82 4.65 6.12
C THR A 98 -5.20 4.60 7.51
N ARG A 99 -4.45 5.64 7.85
CA ARG A 99 -3.93 5.85 9.21
C ARG A 99 -5.01 6.43 10.11
N PRO A 100 -5.10 5.99 11.38
CA PRO A 100 -5.94 6.67 12.36
C PRO A 100 -5.56 8.15 12.50
N SER A 101 -6.52 8.95 12.98
CA SER A 101 -6.24 10.34 13.34
C SER A 101 -5.47 10.39 14.65
N VAL A 102 -4.30 11.01 14.63
CA VAL A 102 -3.46 11.32 15.79
C VAL A 102 -2.97 12.76 15.75
N ILE A 103 -2.61 13.36 16.88
CA ILE A 103 -2.03 14.72 16.92
C ILE A 103 -0.56 14.76 17.35
N ALA A 104 0.01 13.61 17.71
CA ALA A 104 1.43 13.50 18.03
C ALA A 104 2.26 13.93 16.81
N GLN A 105 3.30 14.72 17.04
CA GLN A 105 4.16 15.25 15.98
C GLN A 105 5.62 15.21 16.41
N THR A 106 6.49 14.84 15.48
CA THR A 106 7.93 15.07 15.60
C THR A 106 8.23 16.57 15.53
N VAL A 107 9.16 17.05 16.34
CA VAL A 107 9.65 18.43 16.27
C VAL A 107 10.87 18.47 15.35
N ASN A 108 10.91 19.44 14.42
CA ASN A 108 12.00 19.53 13.43
C ASN A 108 12.25 18.17 12.71
N GLY A 109 11.17 17.51 12.29
CA GLY A 109 11.25 16.23 11.58
C GLY A 109 11.75 16.37 10.14
N SER A 110 11.76 17.58 9.56
CA SER A 110 12.19 17.88 8.19
C SER A 110 13.65 18.32 8.08
N PHE A 111 14.35 18.51 9.21
CA PHE A 111 15.77 18.87 9.28
C PHE A 111 16.17 20.07 8.40
N THR A 112 15.28 21.03 8.20
CA THR A 112 15.45 22.06 7.15
C THR A 112 16.68 22.93 7.37
N VAL A 113 17.00 23.26 8.63
CA VAL A 113 18.12 24.15 8.99
C VAL A 113 19.04 23.61 10.09
N ASP A 114 18.58 22.67 10.92
CA ASP A 114 19.36 22.07 12.00
C ASP A 114 18.80 20.69 12.42
N VAL A 115 19.41 20.09 13.44
CA VAL A 115 18.97 18.84 14.11
C VAL A 115 18.83 19.03 15.64
N ALA A 116 18.68 20.28 16.12
CA ALA A 116 18.78 20.62 17.53
C ALA A 116 17.63 20.06 18.40
N SER A 117 16.46 19.82 17.80
CA SER A 117 15.33 19.17 18.48
C SER A 117 15.49 17.65 18.62
N TRP A 118 16.60 17.09 18.14
CA TRP A 118 16.95 15.69 18.27
C TRP A 118 18.19 15.55 19.16
N VAL A 119 18.00 14.89 20.29
CA VAL A 119 19.02 14.68 21.31
C VAL A 119 20.15 13.83 20.73
N ASP A 120 21.37 14.32 20.93
CA ASP A 120 22.59 13.63 20.58
C ASP A 120 22.80 12.42 21.50
N ALA A 121 23.03 11.26 20.91
CA ALA A 121 23.39 10.04 21.62
C ALA A 121 24.54 9.30 20.94
N ASP A 122 25.38 10.03 20.18
CA ASP A 122 26.51 9.46 19.46
C ASP A 122 27.44 8.67 20.38
N GLU A 123 27.86 7.50 19.90
CA GLU A 123 28.91 6.72 20.54
C GLU A 123 30.30 7.27 20.17
N ALA A 124 31.32 6.86 20.93
CA ALA A 124 32.66 7.46 20.85
C ALA A 124 33.22 7.52 19.40
N GLY A 125 33.51 8.74 18.92
CA GLY A 125 34.10 8.97 17.60
C GLY A 125 33.13 8.85 16.41
N ALA A 126 31.88 8.47 16.65
CA ALA A 126 30.82 8.68 15.67
C ALA A 126 30.33 10.13 15.70
N VAL A 127 29.71 10.58 14.61
CA VAL A 127 29.24 11.96 14.46
C VAL A 127 27.87 11.98 13.78
N SER A 128 26.92 12.60 14.46
CA SER A 128 25.63 13.01 13.94
C SER A 128 25.55 14.54 13.90
N ALA A 129 25.25 15.09 12.73
CA ALA A 129 25.22 16.53 12.53
C ALA A 129 24.22 16.91 11.45
N TRP A 130 23.78 18.17 11.46
CA TRP A 130 23.05 18.72 10.32
C TRP A 130 23.97 18.84 9.11
N VAL A 131 23.49 18.45 7.95
CA VAL A 131 24.20 18.56 6.67
C VAL A 131 23.42 19.49 5.75
N ALA A 132 24.16 20.38 5.08
CA ALA A 132 23.60 21.31 4.11
C ALA A 132 22.78 20.57 3.04
N GLY A 133 21.60 21.13 2.73
CA GLY A 133 20.57 20.45 1.93
C GLY A 133 19.38 19.95 2.75
N GLY A 134 19.42 20.11 4.08
CA GLY A 134 18.28 19.82 4.95
C GLY A 134 18.24 18.37 5.41
N TYR A 135 19.38 17.84 5.89
CA TYR A 135 19.50 16.44 6.26
C TYR A 135 20.05 16.27 7.67
N LEU A 136 19.56 15.23 8.35
CA LEU A 136 20.30 14.61 9.43
C LEU A 136 21.39 13.70 8.84
N GLY A 137 22.65 14.11 9.04
CA GLY A 137 23.83 13.33 8.71
C GLY A 137 24.25 12.41 9.85
N LEU A 138 24.55 11.16 9.51
CA LEU A 138 25.02 10.15 10.45
C LEU A 138 26.29 9.48 9.89
N THR A 139 27.40 9.57 10.62
CA THR A 139 28.67 8.94 10.28
C THR A 139 29.17 8.15 11.49
N GLY A 140 29.04 6.82 11.44
CA GLY A 140 29.59 5.93 12.45
C GLY A 140 31.08 5.65 12.23
N THR A 141 31.63 4.67 12.93
CA THR A 141 33.05 4.27 12.80
C THR A 141 33.25 2.87 12.22
N GLY A 142 32.16 2.17 11.89
CA GLY A 142 32.13 0.73 11.60
C GLY A 142 31.92 -0.14 12.83
N SER A 143 32.01 0.43 14.03
CA SER A 143 31.72 -0.26 15.31
C SER A 143 30.89 0.59 16.26
N ASN A 144 31.08 1.91 16.24
CA ASN A 144 30.31 2.87 17.02
C ASN A 144 29.25 3.53 16.13
N TYR A 145 28.09 3.82 16.72
CA TYR A 145 26.92 4.39 16.05
C TYR A 145 26.86 5.91 16.22
N ALA A 146 26.58 6.61 15.13
CA ALA A 146 26.02 7.95 15.20
C ALA A 146 24.51 7.81 15.45
N ILE A 147 23.97 8.50 16.47
CA ILE A 147 22.61 8.33 16.98
C ILE A 147 21.97 9.69 17.26
N ARG A 148 20.74 9.87 16.79
CA ARG A 148 19.86 10.95 17.22
C ARG A 148 18.55 10.38 17.74
N THR A 149 18.07 10.95 18.83
CA THR A 149 16.83 10.52 19.49
C THR A 149 15.88 11.68 19.71
N GLN A 150 14.58 11.46 19.54
CA GLN A 150 13.55 12.42 19.92
C GLN A 150 12.42 11.72 20.66
N GLN A 151 12.03 12.31 21.79
CA GLN A 151 10.76 11.98 22.44
C GLN A 151 9.62 12.69 21.70
N VAL A 152 8.57 11.94 21.40
CA VAL A 152 7.31 12.46 20.88
C VAL A 152 6.26 12.29 21.95
N THR A 153 5.66 13.41 22.34
CA THR A 153 4.58 13.42 23.33
C THR A 153 3.28 12.95 22.70
N VAL A 154 2.61 12.02 23.38
CA VAL A 154 1.27 11.56 23.03
C VAL A 154 0.32 12.04 24.12
N THR A 155 -0.78 12.66 23.73
CA THR A 155 -1.80 13.11 24.68
C THR A 155 -3.06 12.27 24.55
N ALA A 156 -3.87 12.21 25.62
CA ALA A 156 -5.20 11.64 25.52
C ALA A 156 -6.02 12.37 24.43
N PRO A 157 -6.88 11.69 23.66
CA PRO A 157 -7.22 10.26 23.74
C PRO A 157 -6.34 9.33 22.87
N TYR A 158 -5.17 9.77 22.42
CA TYR A 158 -4.39 9.07 21.38
C TYR A 158 -3.49 7.94 21.88
N PHE A 159 -3.55 7.60 23.16
CA PHE A 159 -2.88 6.41 23.69
C PHE A 159 -3.53 5.13 23.15
N ASN A 160 -2.73 4.10 22.89
CA ASN A 160 -3.19 2.81 22.36
C ASN A 160 -3.87 2.90 20.98
N ILE A 161 -3.63 3.99 20.24
CA ILE A 161 -4.03 4.15 18.84
C ILE A 161 -2.79 3.92 17.97
N GLU A 162 -2.96 3.24 16.83
CA GLU A 162 -1.86 3.05 15.87
C GLU A 162 -1.35 4.41 15.38
N HIS A 163 -0.05 4.63 15.59
CA HIS A 163 0.73 5.71 15.01
C HIS A 163 1.55 5.16 13.84
N ALA A 164 1.92 6.03 12.92
CA ALA A 164 2.83 5.67 11.85
C ALA A 164 3.90 6.73 11.64
N LEU A 165 5.11 6.28 11.31
CA LEU A 165 6.22 7.14 10.91
C LEU A 165 6.44 7.04 9.41
N ARG A 166 6.45 8.20 8.74
CA ARG A 166 7.04 8.38 7.42
C ARG A 166 8.49 8.75 7.59
N ILE A 167 9.39 7.91 7.10
CA ILE A 167 10.83 8.19 7.10
C ILE A 167 11.33 8.27 5.66
N VAL A 168 12.01 9.35 5.32
CA VAL A 168 12.65 9.54 4.02
C VAL A 168 14.15 9.46 4.19
N VAL A 169 14.75 8.40 3.66
CA VAL A 169 16.19 8.16 3.70
C VAL A 169 16.79 8.51 2.35
N GLN A 170 17.52 9.63 2.29
CA GLN A 170 18.19 10.08 1.07
C GLN A 170 19.40 9.21 0.74
N ARG A 171 20.11 8.74 1.77
CA ARG A 171 21.27 7.86 1.61
C ARG A 171 21.34 6.89 2.79
N GLY A 172 20.81 5.70 2.58
CA GLY A 172 20.85 4.61 3.54
C GLY A 172 22.12 3.78 3.43
N PRO A 173 22.28 2.74 4.27
CA PRO A 173 21.29 2.32 5.25
C PRO A 173 21.41 3.05 6.59
N VAL A 174 20.27 3.11 7.29
CA VAL A 174 20.15 3.58 8.68
C VAL A 174 19.35 2.54 9.49
N TYR A 175 19.46 2.60 10.81
CA TYR A 175 18.73 1.76 11.74
C TYR A 175 17.72 2.60 12.51
N LEU A 176 16.47 2.12 12.56
CA LEU A 176 15.40 2.72 13.35
C LEU A 176 15.10 1.84 14.57
N LYS A 177 14.90 2.49 15.73
CA LYS A 177 14.25 1.91 16.91
C LYS A 177 13.15 2.85 17.38
N VAL A 178 12.05 2.28 17.86
CA VAL A 178 10.99 3.02 18.53
C VAL A 178 10.61 2.30 19.81
N GLY A 179 10.57 3.04 20.92
CA GLY A 179 10.35 2.48 22.24
C GLY A 179 9.60 3.41 23.19
N SER A 180 9.26 2.89 24.36
CA SER A 180 8.67 3.67 25.46
C SER A 180 9.72 4.46 26.26
N THR A 181 11.00 4.19 26.01
CA THR A 181 12.14 4.88 26.64
C THR A 181 13.18 5.25 25.58
N SER A 182 14.03 6.23 25.88
CA SER A 182 15.12 6.64 24.99
C SER A 182 16.06 5.47 24.68
N GLY A 183 16.25 5.16 23.39
CA GLY A 183 17.05 4.01 22.93
C GLY A 183 16.31 2.66 22.99
N GLY A 184 15.10 2.61 23.56
CA GLY A 184 14.24 1.45 23.60
C GLY A 184 13.73 1.03 22.21
N GLY A 185 13.37 -0.24 22.08
CA GLY A 185 12.89 -0.85 20.85
C GLY A 185 11.65 -1.70 21.05
N GLU A 186 10.84 -1.37 22.06
CA GLU A 186 9.67 -2.16 22.47
C GLU A 186 8.55 -2.14 21.42
N TYR A 187 8.43 -1.03 20.68
CA TYR A 187 7.40 -0.85 19.65
C TYR A 187 7.90 -1.22 18.26
N ILE A 188 9.10 -0.75 17.91
CA ILE A 188 9.83 -1.15 16.70
C ILE A 188 11.24 -1.51 17.15
N SER A 189 11.54 -2.80 17.09
CA SER A 189 12.89 -3.31 17.30
C SER A 189 13.81 -2.83 16.16
N GLN A 190 15.12 -2.94 16.36
CA GLN A 190 16.11 -2.39 15.43
C GLN A 190 15.84 -2.85 13.99
N SER A 191 15.37 -1.92 13.18
CA SER A 191 14.92 -2.18 11.80
C SER A 191 15.85 -1.49 10.83
N PHE A 192 16.22 -2.21 9.76
CA PHE A 192 17.10 -1.71 8.71
C PHE A 192 16.29 -0.95 7.66
N LEU A 193 16.64 0.32 7.42
CA LEU A 193 16.01 1.15 6.40
C LEU A 193 17.03 1.50 5.31
N GLY A 194 16.78 1.03 4.10
CA GLY A 194 17.55 1.39 2.90
C GLY A 194 17.25 2.82 2.43
N THR A 195 17.86 3.22 1.31
CA THR A 195 17.49 4.48 0.62
C THR A 195 16.05 4.39 0.10
N GLY A 196 15.25 5.43 0.33
CA GLY A 196 13.86 5.49 -0.09
C GLY A 196 12.93 6.03 1.00
N GLU A 197 11.61 5.95 0.73
CA GLU A 197 10.58 6.30 1.70
C GLU A 197 10.02 5.05 2.37
N HIS A 198 9.85 5.13 3.69
CA HIS A 198 9.39 4.03 4.52
C HIS A 198 8.18 4.48 5.34
N SER A 199 7.20 3.59 5.51
CA SER A 199 6.04 3.80 6.39
C SER A 199 5.97 2.65 7.37
N LEU A 200 6.20 2.92 8.66
CA LEU A 200 6.17 1.92 9.73
C LEU A 200 5.10 2.28 10.75
N ALA A 201 4.28 1.29 11.12
CA ALA A 201 3.18 1.46 12.06
C ALA A 201 3.51 0.80 13.40
N PHE A 202 3.02 1.39 14.49
CA PHE A 202 3.18 0.87 15.86
C PHE A 202 2.11 1.49 16.77
N THR A 203 1.87 0.88 17.92
CA THR A 203 0.83 1.32 18.86
C THR A 203 1.45 1.71 20.20
N PRO A 204 1.75 3.00 20.43
CA PRO A 204 2.32 3.44 21.69
C PRO A 204 1.26 3.46 22.81
N THR A 205 1.69 3.13 24.02
CA THR A 205 0.84 3.18 25.23
C THR A 205 0.94 4.50 25.98
N GLY A 206 1.85 5.38 25.56
CA GLY A 206 2.19 6.66 26.17
C GLY A 206 3.07 7.48 25.21
N ASP A 207 3.88 8.38 25.74
CA ASP A 207 4.97 8.99 24.98
C ASP A 207 5.89 7.90 24.40
N PHE A 208 6.48 8.20 23.24
CA PHE A 208 7.42 7.28 22.60
C PHE A 208 8.69 8.00 22.17
N HIS A 209 9.76 7.23 22.01
CA HIS A 209 11.07 7.72 21.62
C HIS A 209 11.45 7.12 20.28
N ILE A 210 11.82 7.97 19.34
CA ILE A 210 12.36 7.59 18.03
C ILE A 210 13.87 7.69 18.11
N SER A 211 14.58 6.60 17.82
CA SER A 211 16.04 6.62 17.69
C SER A 211 16.43 6.22 16.27
N ILE A 212 17.20 7.07 15.60
CA ILE A 212 17.75 6.81 14.27
C ILE A 212 19.27 6.77 14.36
N SER A 213 19.89 5.75 13.76
CA SER A 213 21.33 5.57 13.86
C SER A 213 21.99 5.01 12.62
N ALA A 214 23.31 5.16 12.53
CA ALA A 214 24.14 4.50 11.53
C ALA A 214 25.51 4.13 12.12
N THR A 215 25.97 2.91 11.85
CA THR A 215 27.32 2.47 12.21
C THR A 215 28.33 2.71 11.07
N SER A 216 27.85 2.95 9.85
CA SER A 216 28.72 3.03 8.68
C SER A 216 29.68 4.24 8.75
N PRO A 217 30.97 4.07 8.39
CA PRO A 217 31.92 5.19 8.30
C PRO A 217 31.66 6.10 7.10
N VAL A 218 30.75 5.73 6.21
CA VAL A 218 30.29 6.57 5.11
C VAL A 218 29.05 7.33 5.56
N LEU A 219 29.06 8.64 5.35
CA LEU A 219 27.95 9.54 5.66
C LEU A 219 26.62 9.01 5.11
N ARG A 220 25.64 8.86 6.01
CA ARG A 220 24.23 8.54 5.72
C ARG A 220 23.38 9.78 5.94
N LEU A 221 22.30 9.89 5.17
CA LEU A 221 21.46 11.09 5.15
C LEU A 221 19.99 10.69 5.30
N VAL A 222 19.34 11.28 6.31
CA VAL A 222 17.91 11.19 6.53
C VAL A 222 17.31 12.57 6.26
N SER A 223 16.30 12.61 5.39
CA SER A 223 15.66 13.84 4.94
C SER A 223 14.44 14.19 5.77
N ALA A 224 13.69 13.19 6.23
CA ALA A 224 12.52 13.44 7.06
C ALA A 224 12.20 12.26 7.97
N ILE A 225 11.69 12.56 9.15
CA ILE A 225 11.00 11.63 10.05
C ILE A 225 9.76 12.37 10.55
N THR A 226 8.56 11.92 10.17
CA THR A 226 7.30 12.57 10.54
C THR A 226 6.25 11.56 10.97
N VAL A 227 5.40 11.95 11.92
CA VAL A 227 4.20 11.16 12.27
C VAL A 227 3.10 11.41 11.24
N GLU A 228 2.57 10.34 10.66
CA GLU A 228 1.41 10.40 9.75
C GLU A 228 0.09 10.37 10.54
N SER A 229 -0.93 11.10 10.09
CA SER A 229 -2.23 11.18 10.75
C SER A 229 -3.35 11.36 9.73
N ALA A 230 -4.41 10.56 9.85
CA ALA A 230 -5.63 10.66 9.03
C ALA A 230 -5.38 10.69 7.50
N VAL A 231 -4.36 9.97 7.03
CA VAL A 231 -3.98 9.88 5.60
C VAL A 231 -4.03 8.44 5.09
N PRO A 232 -4.32 8.23 3.79
CA PRO A 232 -4.11 6.93 3.14
C PRO A 232 -2.67 6.45 3.24
N VAL A 233 -2.47 5.14 3.32
CA VAL A 233 -1.13 4.54 3.24
C VAL A 233 -0.69 4.51 1.78
N GLU A 234 0.20 5.44 1.42
CA GLU A 234 0.71 5.60 0.06
C GLU A 234 2.22 5.42 0.00
N LEU A 235 2.71 4.54 -0.86
CA LEU A 235 4.14 4.30 -1.08
C LEU A 235 4.55 4.78 -2.47
N PRO A 236 5.73 5.40 -2.62
CA PRO A 236 6.23 5.79 -3.93
C PRO A 236 6.58 4.55 -4.77
N THR A 237 6.38 4.65 -6.07
CA THR A 237 6.75 3.62 -7.04
C THR A 237 7.54 4.22 -8.20
N PRO A 238 8.35 3.42 -8.91
CA PRO A 238 9.11 3.91 -10.06
C PRO A 238 8.27 4.02 -11.34
N TRP A 239 7.06 3.47 -11.35
CA TRP A 239 6.22 3.35 -12.55
C TRP A 239 5.40 4.61 -12.79
N ASP A 240 5.38 5.06 -14.05
CA ASP A 240 4.64 6.26 -14.43
C ASP A 240 3.21 5.94 -14.90
N GLY A 241 2.52 6.93 -15.47
CA GLY A 241 1.16 6.74 -15.99
C GLY A 241 1.08 5.85 -17.22
N ALA A 242 2.13 5.79 -18.05
CA ALA A 242 2.15 4.95 -19.24
C ALA A 242 2.25 3.46 -18.86
N ASP A 243 2.96 3.15 -17.77
CA ASP A 243 3.06 1.80 -17.21
C ASP A 243 1.71 1.26 -16.70
N MET A 244 0.72 2.12 -16.45
CA MET A 244 -0.62 1.71 -15.98
C MET A 244 -1.52 1.21 -17.11
N LEU A 245 -1.13 1.40 -18.38
CA LEU A 245 -1.93 1.07 -19.56
C LEU A 245 -1.63 -0.31 -20.15
N VAL A 246 -0.56 -0.98 -19.70
CA VAL A 246 -0.04 -2.25 -20.24
C VAL A 246 -0.12 -3.37 -19.21
#